data_AF-A0A971KAD2-F1
#
_entry.id   AF-A0A971KAD2-F1
#
_cell.length_a   1.000
_cell.length_b   1.000
_cell.length_c   1.000
_cell.angle_alpha   90.00
_cell.angle_beta   90.00
_cell.angle_gamma   90.00
#
_symmetry.space_group_name_H-M   'P 1'
#
loop_
_entity.id
_entity.type
_entity.pdbx_description
1 polymer ?
#
loop_
_entity_poly.entity_id
_entity_poly.type
_entity_poly.pdbx_seq_one_letter_code
_entity_poly.pdbx_strand_id
1 'polypeptide(L)' 'MSITLVTFLFRKYNNACALCGAHGKGVRLDIHHIDGNGCMSETKNNDVPNLTLLCASCHSKADHARRRSLRLLSAQLA' A
#
# COMPACT_ATOMS: atom_id res chain seq x y z
N MET A 1 -6.62 24.00 11.68
CA MET A 1 -7.04 23.03 10.63
C MET A 1 -6.09 21.84 10.70
N SER A 2 -6.52 20.71 11.25
CA SER A 2 -5.70 19.49 11.32
C SER A 2 -5.72 18.77 9.97
N ILE A 3 -4.55 18.42 9.41
CA ILE A 3 -4.45 17.63 8.17
C ILE A 3 -4.57 16.16 8.55
N THR A 4 -5.45 15.43 7.88
CA THR A 4 -5.58 13.98 8.09
C THR A 4 -4.42 13.22 7.45
N LEU A 5 -4.09 12.03 7.97
CA LEU A 5 -3.08 11.14 7.39
C LEU A 5 -3.35 10.85 5.91
N VAL A 6 -4.62 10.64 5.54
CA VAL A 6 -5.04 10.42 4.15
C VAL A 6 -4.67 11.63 3.30
N THR A 7 -5.08 12.83 3.71
CA THR A 7 -4.75 14.07 2.97
C THR A 7 -3.24 14.29 2.87
N PHE A 8 -2.49 13.99 3.93
CA PHE A 8 -1.03 14.08 3.93
C PHE A 8 -0.41 13.14 2.89
N LEU A 9 -0.83 11.87 2.84
CA LEU A 9 -0.29 10.89 1.90
C LEU A 9 -0.60 11.26 0.45
N PHE A 10 -1.83 11.68 0.15
CA PHE A 10 -2.19 12.14 -1.19
C PHE A 10 -1.35 13.34 -1.65
N ARG A 11 -1.01 14.27 -0.73
CA ARG A 11 -0.09 15.38 -1.01
C ARG A 11 1.35 14.90 -1.21
N LYS A 12 1.86 14.03 -0.33
CA LYS A 12 3.22 13.46 -0.40
C LYS A 12 3.49 12.81 -1.76
N TYR A 13 2.50 12.13 -2.33
CA TYR A 13 2.61 11.44 -3.62
C TYR A 13 2.03 12.23 -4.80
N ASN A 14 1.72 13.51 -4.63
CA ASN A 14 1.17 14.39 -5.68
C ASN A 14 -0.04 13.78 -6.43
N ASN A 15 -0.95 13.12 -5.71
CA ASN A 15 -2.11 12.41 -6.28
C ASN A 15 -1.73 11.42 -7.41
N ALA A 16 -0.58 10.76 -7.28
CA ALA A 16 -0.09 9.80 -8.24
C ALA A 16 0.32 8.49 -7.57
N CYS A 17 0.25 7.39 -8.32
CA CYS A 17 0.77 6.10 -7.90
C CYS A 17 2.29 6.19 -7.70
N ALA A 18 2.76 5.79 -6.52
CA ALA A 18 4.18 5.79 -6.17
C ALA A 18 5.02 4.82 -7.01
N LEU A 19 4.40 3.77 -7.59
CA LEU A 19 5.11 2.74 -8.36
C LEU A 19 5.13 3.01 -9.87
N CYS A 20 4.04 3.49 -10.44
CA CYS A 20 3.93 3.65 -11.90
C CYS A 20 3.60 5.07 -12.36
N GLY A 21 3.40 6.02 -11.43
CA GLY A 21 3.07 7.41 -11.75
C GLY A 21 1.66 7.65 -12.28
N ALA A 22 0.79 6.62 -12.37
CA ALA A 22 -0.58 6.78 -12.82
C ALA A 22 -1.35 7.79 -11.93
N HIS A 23 -2.01 8.76 -12.56
CA HIS A 23 -2.74 9.85 -11.90
C HIS A 23 -3.89 10.34 -12.80
N GLY A 24 -4.74 11.20 -12.26
CA GLY A 24 -5.82 11.85 -13.02
C GLY A 24 -7.17 11.15 -12.95
N LYS A 25 -8.13 11.67 -13.73
CA LYS A 25 -9.52 11.24 -13.69
C LYS A 25 -9.66 9.78 -14.13
N GLY A 26 -10.30 8.97 -13.28
CA GLY A 26 -10.50 7.53 -13.53
C GLY A 26 -9.41 6.62 -12.93
N VAL A 27 -8.31 7.18 -12.44
CA VAL A 27 -7.32 6.41 -11.68
C VAL A 27 -7.73 6.36 -10.21
N ARG A 28 -8.13 5.18 -9.74
CA ARG A 28 -8.34 4.93 -8.32
C ARG A 28 -6.99 4.71 -7.64
N LEU A 29 -6.72 5.52 -6.62
CA LEU A 29 -5.55 5.40 -5.74
C LEU A 29 -5.99 4.96 -4.35
N ASP A 30 -5.28 3.98 -3.78
CA ASP A 30 -5.52 3.43 -2.45
C ASP A 30 -4.20 3.46 -1.66
N ILE A 31 -4.31 3.60 -0.33
CA ILE A 31 -3.16 3.55 0.58
C ILE A 31 -2.82 2.08 0.84
N HIS A 32 -1.54 1.74 0.71
CA HIS A 32 -0.99 0.40 0.90
C HIS A 32 0.05 0.38 2.02
N HIS A 33 -0.05 -0.62 2.89
CA HIS A 33 0.96 -0.93 3.92
C HIS A 33 2.08 -1.77 3.33
N ILE A 34 3.31 -1.24 3.32
CA ILE A 34 4.48 -1.88 2.70
C ILE A 34 4.86 -3.18 3.41
N ASP A 35 4.81 -3.19 4.74
CA ASP A 35 5.06 -4.36 5.58
C ASP A 35 3.92 -5.40 5.59
N GLY A 36 2.75 -5.05 5.03
CA GLY A 36 1.55 -5.87 5.06
C GLY A 36 0.80 -5.88 6.38
N ASN A 37 1.19 -5.04 7.35
CA ASN A 37 0.53 -4.90 8.66
C ASN A 37 -0.65 -3.93 8.60
N GLY A 38 -1.56 -4.19 7.66
CA GLY A 38 -2.79 -3.43 7.49
C GLY A 38 -3.89 -3.82 8.49
N CYS A 39 -5.13 -3.45 8.18
CA CYS A 39 -6.30 -3.66 9.06
C CYS A 39 -6.59 -5.12 9.41
N MET A 40 -6.08 -6.07 8.62
CA MET A 40 -6.25 -7.51 8.82
C MET A 40 -5.04 -8.17 9.50
N SER A 41 -4.03 -7.40 9.92
CA SER A 41 -2.87 -7.91 10.66
C SER A 41 -3.07 -7.72 12.17
N GLU A 42 -2.56 -8.65 12.98
CA GLU A 42 -2.53 -8.53 14.44
C GLU A 42 -1.68 -7.33 14.88
N THR A 43 -0.67 -6.94 14.09
CA THR A 43 0.28 -5.85 14.36
C THR A 43 0.00 -4.59 13.55
N LYS A 44 -1.28 -4.22 13.40
CA LYS A 44 -1.72 -3.05 12.63
C LYS A 44 -0.95 -1.77 12.99
N ASN A 45 -0.49 -1.05 11.99
CA ASN A 45 0.16 0.26 12.17
C ASN A 45 -0.24 1.23 11.06
N ASN A 46 -0.01 2.52 11.28
CA ASN A 46 -0.30 3.58 10.32
C ASN A 46 0.89 4.54 10.18
N ASP A 47 2.10 4.02 10.37
CA ASP A 47 3.31 4.83 10.31
C ASP A 47 3.53 5.33 8.88
N VAL A 48 3.60 6.64 8.72
CA VAL A 48 3.83 7.31 7.42
C VAL A 48 4.93 6.68 6.55
N PRO A 49 6.11 6.27 7.09
CA PRO A 49 7.14 5.62 6.27
C PRO A 49 6.74 4.23 5.75
N ASN A 50 5.79 3.55 6.42
CA ASN A 50 5.27 2.25 6.02
C ASN A 50 4.05 2.34 5.06
N LEU A 51 3.57 3.56 4.78
CA LEU A 51 2.43 3.77 3.90
C LEU A 51 2.89 4.30 2.54
N THR A 52 2.31 3.73 1.48
CA THR A 52 2.52 4.19 0.09
C THR A 52 1.18 4.33 -0.64
N LEU A 53 1.13 5.16 -1.69
CA LEU A 53 -0.09 5.40 -2.48
C LEU A 53 0.01 4.67 -3.81
N LEU A 54 -0.88 3.71 -4.06
CA LEU A 54 -0.85 2.85 -5.25
C LEU A 54 -2.14 2.95 -6.05
N CYS A 55 -2.04 2.82 -7.38
CA CYS A 55 -3.23 2.59 -8.19
C CYS A 55 -3.75 1.15 -8.02
N ALA A 56 -5.03 0.92 -8.33
CA ALA A 56 -5.66 -0.39 -8.19
C ALA A 56 -4.86 -1.55 -8.81
N SER A 57 -4.25 -1.35 -9.98
CA SER A 57 -3.42 -2.38 -10.65
C SER A 57 -2.14 -2.69 -9.87
N CYS A 58 -1.40 -1.66 -9.45
CA CYS A 58 -0.19 -1.81 -8.66
C CYS A 58 -0.48 -2.40 -7.27
N HIS A 59 -1.59 -1.98 -6.66
CA HIS A 59 -2.03 -2.46 -5.37
C HIS A 59 -2.32 -3.98 -5.40
N SER A 60 -3.07 -4.43 -6.40
CA SER A 60 -3.35 -5.86 -6.61
C SER A 60 -2.07 -6.69 -6.82
N LYS A 61 -1.11 -6.17 -7.58
CA LYS A 61 0.19 -6.83 -7.79
C LYS A 61 1.00 -6.95 -6.50
N ALA A 62 1.04 -5.89 -5.69
CA ALA A 62 1.73 -5.89 -4.40
C ALA A 62 1.12 -6.94 -3.46
N ASP A 63 -0.21 -6.99 -3.34
CA ASP A 63 -0.91 -8.00 -2.53
C ASP A 63 -0.67 -9.43 -3.00
N HIS A 64 -0.65 -9.65 -4.32
CA HIS A 64 -0.37 -10.96 -4.89
C HIS A 64 1.08 -11.39 -4.63
N ALA A 65 2.05 -10.49 -4.84
CA ALA A 65 3.46 -10.76 -4.58
C ALA A 65 3.69 -11.13 -3.11
N ARG A 66 3.11 -10.36 -2.18
CA ARG A 66 3.17 -10.65 -0.73
C ARG A 66 2.64 -12.03 -0.39
N ARG A 67 1.42 -12.37 -0.85
CA ARG A 67 0.81 -13.69 -0.61
C ARG A 67 1.65 -14.83 -1.16
N ARG A 68 2.29 -14.64 -2.31
CA ARG A 68 3.21 -15.63 -2.88
C ARG A 68 4.44 -15.82 -2.01
N SER A 69 5.08 -14.73 -1.55
CA SER A 69 6.25 -14.81 -0.67
C SER A 69 5.95 -15.53 0.64
N LEU A 70 4.79 -15.26 1.26
CA LEU A 70 4.38 -15.95 2.48
C LEU A 70 4.17 -17.46 2.26
N ARG A 71 3.58 -17.85 1.12
CA ARG A 71 3.41 -19.27 0.77
C ARG A 71 4.75 -19.98 0.59
N LEU A 72 5.72 -19.31 -0.05
CA LEU A 72 7.06 -19.87 -0.23
C LEU A 72 7.79 -20.02 1.10
N LEU A 73 7.71 -19.00 1.98
CA LEU A 73 8.28 -19.06 3.31
C LEU A 73 7.69 -20.21 4.15
N SER A 74 6.36 -20.39 4.11
CA SER A 74 5.72 -21.51 4.80
C SER A 74 6.10 -22.87 4.23
N ALA A 75 6.44 -22.95 2.94
CA ALA A 75 6.87 -24.20 2.30
C ALA A 75 8.34 -24.55 2.57
N GLN A 76 9.18 -23.59 2.94
CA GLN A 76 10.59 -23.81 3.31
C GLN A 76 10.80 -24.18 4.79
N LEU A 77 9.78 -23.96 5.62
CA LEU A 77 9.78 -24.27 7.06
C LEU A 77 9.01 -25.56 7.39
N ALA A 78 8.49 -26.25 6.37
CA ALA A 78 7.79 -27.54 6.46
C ALA A 78 8.71 -28.67 5.98
#